data_AF-A0A1Z5L1J9-F1
#
_entry.id   AF-A0A1Z5L1J9-F1
#
_cell.length_a   1.000
_cell.length_b   1.000
_cell.length_c   1.000
_cell.angle_alpha   90.00
_cell.angle_beta   90.00
_cell.angle_gamma   90.00
#
_symmetry.space_group_name_H-M   'P 1'
#
loop_
_entity.id
_entity.type
_entity.pdbx_description
1 polymer ?
#
loop_
_entity_poly.entity_id
_entity_poly.type
_entity_poly.pdbx_seq_one_letter_code
_entity_poly.pdbx_strand_id
1 'polypeptide(L)'
;MGDFVDSGYYSLETFTRLLTLKAKWPDRITLLRGNHESRQITQVYGFYDECQTKYGNANAWKYCCKVFDLLTVAAIIDEQVLCVHGGLSPQIKTLDQVRTIERNQEIPHKGAFCDLVWSDPEDVDTWAVSPRGAGWRFQIQRM
;
A
#
# COMPACT_ATOMS: atom_id res chain seq x y z
N MET A 1 2.10 4.05 -6.58
CA MET A 1 2.43 4.62 -5.26
C MET A 1 2.32 3.49 -4.25
N GLY A 2 3.36 2.69 -4.04
CA GLY A 2 3.17 1.31 -3.52
C GLY A 2 3.06 0.32 -4.68
N ASP A 3 2.81 -0.96 -4.37
CA ASP A 3 2.91 -2.11 -5.28
C ASP A 3 4.32 -2.25 -5.89
N PHE A 4 5.30 -2.33 -5.01
CA PHE A 4 6.69 -2.60 -5.34
C PHE A 4 6.98 -4.10 -5.49
N VAL A 5 6.10 -4.94 -4.97
CA VAL A 5 6.23 -6.40 -4.92
C VAL A 5 5.04 -7.10 -5.56
N ASP A 6 5.25 -8.36 -5.92
CA ASP A 6 4.34 -9.24 -6.67
C ASP A 6 4.23 -8.90 -8.17
N SER A 7 3.86 -9.89 -8.99
CA SER A 7 3.73 -9.85 -10.46
C SER A 7 5.03 -9.82 -11.29
N GLY A 8 6.21 -9.70 -10.68
CA GLY A 8 7.51 -9.76 -11.38
C GLY A 8 8.48 -10.79 -10.79
N TYR A 9 9.45 -11.27 -11.60
CA TYR A 9 10.50 -12.21 -11.16
C TYR A 9 11.59 -11.58 -10.27
N TYR A 10 11.59 -10.25 -10.14
CA TYR A 10 12.62 -9.45 -9.45
C TYR A 10 12.01 -8.49 -8.43
N SER A 11 10.96 -8.91 -7.72
CA SER A 11 10.25 -8.09 -6.75
C SER A 11 11.18 -7.74 -5.57
N LEU A 12 11.98 -8.70 -5.12
CA LEU A 12 12.87 -8.52 -3.99
C LEU A 12 14.01 -7.55 -4.28
N GLU A 13 14.62 -7.62 -5.46
CA GLU A 13 15.67 -6.69 -5.89
C GLU A 13 15.09 -5.29 -6.08
N THR A 14 13.88 -5.19 -6.64
CA THR A 14 13.17 -3.91 -6.83
C THR A 14 12.92 -3.24 -5.49
N PHE A 15 12.31 -3.96 -4.54
CA PHE A 15 12.02 -3.42 -3.22
C PHE A 15 13.30 -3.07 -2.44
N THR A 16 14.30 -3.96 -2.44
CA THR A 16 15.58 -3.71 -1.77
C THR A 16 16.27 -2.48 -2.34
N ARG A 17 16.26 -2.30 -3.67
CA ARG A 17 16.83 -1.10 -4.30
C ARG A 17 16.10 0.16 -3.84
N LEU A 18 14.77 0.17 -3.82
CA LEU A 18 14.00 1.31 -3.33
C LEU A 18 14.32 1.64 -1.86
N LEU A 19 14.48 0.62 -1.01
CA LEU A 19 14.90 0.82 0.38
C LEU A 19 16.30 1.43 0.48
N THR A 20 17.28 0.96 -0.31
CA THR A 20 18.63 1.55 -0.29
C THR A 20 18.63 3.00 -0.77
N LEU A 21 17.80 3.32 -1.76
CA LEU A 21 17.62 4.70 -2.24
C LEU A 21 16.97 5.57 -1.16
N LYS A 22 15.93 5.07 -0.48
CA LYS A 22 15.30 5.75 0.66
C LYS A 22 16.28 5.98 1.81
N ALA A 23 17.13 5.00 2.12
CA ALA A 23 18.16 5.13 3.16
C ALA A 23 19.24 6.16 2.78
N LYS A 24 19.60 6.23 1.50
CA LYS A 24 20.59 7.19 0.98
C LYS A 24 20.04 8.61 0.89
N TRP A 25 18.77 8.76 0.51
CA TRP A 25 18.10 10.05 0.33
C TRP A 25 16.75 10.08 1.05
N PRO A 26 16.76 10.10 2.40
CA PRO A 26 15.53 10.00 3.19
C PRO A 26 14.55 11.15 2.94
N ASP A 27 15.05 12.34 2.62
CA ASP A 27 14.22 13.54 2.40
C ASP A 27 13.71 13.70 0.96
N ARG A 28 14.23 12.89 0.02
CA ARG A 28 13.87 13.01 -1.42
C ARG A 28 12.96 11.91 -1.92
N ILE A 29 12.91 10.78 -1.21
CA ILE A 29 12.18 9.60 -1.64
C ILE A 29 11.15 9.27 -0.57
N THR A 30 9.89 9.15 -0.94
CA THR A 30 8.82 8.70 -0.04
C THR A 30 8.18 7.46 -0.66
N LEU A 31 8.16 6.37 0.12
CA LEU A 31 7.57 5.11 -0.29
C LEU A 31 6.22 4.96 0.39
N LEU A 32 5.15 4.95 -0.41
CA LEU A 32 3.80 4.69 0.07
C LEU A 32 3.52 3.19 0.10
N ARG A 33 2.67 2.76 1.04
CA ARG A 33 2.21 1.37 1.15
C ARG A 33 1.06 1.14 0.17
N GLY A 34 1.17 0.12 -0.67
CA GLY A 34 0.11 -0.41 -1.50
C GLY A 34 -0.53 -1.65 -0.91
N ASN A 35 -1.51 -2.20 -1.64
CA ASN A 35 -2.22 -3.40 -1.22
C ASN A 35 -1.36 -4.66 -1.36
N HIS A 36 -0.40 -4.68 -2.29
CA HIS A 36 0.57 -5.78 -2.41
C HIS A 36 1.63 -5.80 -1.31
N GLU A 37 1.83 -4.71 -0.55
CA GLU A 37 2.66 -4.70 0.66
C GLU A 37 1.93 -5.26 1.90
N SER A 38 1.28 -6.42 1.71
CA SER A 38 0.52 -7.20 2.70
C SER A 38 1.06 -8.62 2.80
N ARG A 39 1.06 -9.19 4.01
CA ARG A 39 1.42 -10.61 4.22
C ARG A 39 0.49 -11.55 3.46
N GLN A 40 -0.81 -11.24 3.41
CA GLN A 40 -1.79 -12.11 2.77
C GLN A 40 -1.61 -12.13 1.24
N ILE A 41 -1.37 -10.96 0.65
CA ILE A 41 -1.18 -10.84 -0.80
C ILE A 41 0.16 -11.45 -1.21
N THR A 42 1.26 -11.06 -0.55
CA THR A 42 2.60 -11.60 -0.90
C THR A 42 2.75 -13.11 -0.74
N GLN A 43 1.94 -13.76 0.09
CA GLN A 43 1.90 -15.22 0.21
C GLN A 43 1.24 -15.90 -0.99
N VAL A 44 0.25 -15.27 -1.61
CA VAL A 44 -0.54 -15.85 -2.70
C VAL A 44 0.02 -15.45 -4.07
N TYR A 45 0.57 -14.25 -4.19
CA TYR A 45 0.95 -13.63 -5.47
C TYR A 45 2.45 -13.76 -5.82
N GLY A 46 3.20 -14.55 -5.04
CA GLY A 46 4.51 -15.08 -5.45
C GLY A 46 5.73 -14.46 -4.77
N PHE A 47 5.62 -13.32 -4.08
CA PHE A 47 6.78 -12.74 -3.38
C PHE A 47 7.35 -13.64 -2.27
N TYR A 48 6.49 -14.40 -1.57
CA TYR A 48 6.93 -15.41 -0.61
C TYR A 48 7.79 -16.49 -1.26
N ASP A 49 7.33 -17.04 -2.38
CA ASP A 49 8.03 -18.09 -3.12
C ASP A 49 9.33 -17.55 -3.71
N GLU A 50 9.34 -16.33 -4.23
CA GLU A 50 10.56 -15.66 -4.72
C GLU A 50 11.64 -15.58 -3.63
N CYS A 51 11.26 -15.13 -2.43
CA CYS A 51 12.17 -15.07 -1.28
C CYS A 51 12.69 -16.44 -0.88
N GLN A 52 11.80 -17.44 -0.85
CA GLN A 52 12.13 -18.82 -0.49
C GLN A 52 13.10 -19.44 -1.51
N THR A 53 12.88 -19.24 -2.81
CA THR A 53 13.75 -19.75 -3.88
C THR A 53 15.11 -19.07 -3.88
N LYS A 54 15.18 -17.74 -3.67
CA LYS A 54 16.45 -16.99 -3.73
C LYS A 54 17.33 -17.19 -2.49
N TYR A 55 16.74 -17.26 -1.29
CA TYR A 55 17.49 -17.31 -0.02
C TYR A 55 17.44 -18.69 0.67
N GLY A 56 16.66 -19.64 0.13
CA GLY A 56 16.44 -20.95 0.74
C GLY A 56 15.64 -20.91 2.05
N ASN A 57 15.12 -19.75 2.45
CA ASN A 57 14.33 -19.55 3.66
C ASN A 57 13.43 -18.31 3.58
N ALA A 58 12.41 -18.28 4.42
CA ALA A 58 11.42 -17.20 4.47
C ALA A 58 11.84 -15.99 5.33
N ASN A 59 13.09 -15.90 5.80
CA ASN A 59 13.49 -14.79 6.67
C ASN A 59 13.48 -13.46 5.90
N ALA A 60 13.93 -13.47 4.64
CA ALA A 60 13.90 -12.27 3.78
C ALA A 60 12.46 -11.73 3.65
N TRP A 61 11.49 -12.60 3.38
CA TRP A 61 10.07 -12.25 3.34
C TRP A 61 9.59 -11.67 4.68
N LYS A 62 9.88 -12.35 5.81
CA LYS A 62 9.50 -11.87 7.16
C LYS A 62 10.06 -10.48 7.46
N TYR A 63 11.30 -10.19 7.07
CA TYR A 63 11.90 -8.87 7.25
C TYR A 63 11.25 -7.83 6.36
N CYS A 64 10.96 -8.15 5.10
CA CYS A 64 10.24 -7.25 4.20
C CYS A 64 8.84 -6.92 4.74
N CYS A 65 8.09 -7.91 5.24
CA CYS A 65 6.78 -7.68 5.85
C CYS A 65 6.84 -6.73 7.05
N LYS A 66 7.86 -6.84 7.91
CA LYS A 66 8.05 -5.88 9.01
C LYS A 66 8.31 -4.46 8.51
N VAL A 67 8.99 -4.31 7.37
CA VAL A 67 9.22 -3.00 6.75
C VAL A 67 7.93 -2.47 6.11
N PHE A 68 7.12 -3.33 5.49
CA PHE A 68 5.82 -2.96 4.92
C PHE A 68 4.90 -2.33 5.96
N ASP A 69 4.89 -2.85 7.18
CA ASP A 69 4.11 -2.28 8.30
C ASP A 69 4.52 -0.84 8.66
N LEU A 70 5.77 -0.45 8.35
CA LEU A 70 6.30 0.88 8.64
C LEU A 70 6.13 1.88 7.49
N LEU A 71 5.67 1.44 6.33
CA LEU A 71 5.46 2.31 5.17
C LEU A 71 4.36 3.35 5.44
N THR A 72 4.47 4.50 4.78
CA THR A 72 3.48 5.59 4.90
C THR A 72 2.25 5.26 4.06
N VAL A 73 1.04 5.51 4.56
CA VAL A 73 -0.22 5.19 3.85
C VAL A 73 -0.60 6.29 2.86
N ALA A 74 -0.31 7.55 3.20
CA ALA A 74 -0.58 8.70 2.36
C ALA A 74 0.56 9.72 2.46
N ALA A 75 0.72 10.53 1.42
CA ALA A 75 1.61 11.69 1.40
C ALA A 75 0.84 12.92 0.91
N ILE A 76 1.28 14.10 1.34
CA ILE A 76 0.75 15.37 0.84
C ILE A 76 1.92 16.12 0.20
N ILE A 77 1.74 16.54 -1.05
CA ILE A 77 2.72 17.33 -1.80
C ILE A 77 2.24 18.78 -1.84
N ASP A 78 3.12 19.70 -1.43
CA ASP A 78 2.90 21.15 -1.40
C ASP A 78 1.60 21.59 -0.72
N GLU A 79 1.14 20.81 0.28
CA GLU A 79 -0.14 21.04 0.99
C GLU A 79 -1.39 21.04 0.09
N GLN A 80 -1.24 20.65 -1.19
CA GLN A 80 -2.29 20.74 -2.21
C GLN A 80 -2.71 19.37 -2.73
N VAL A 81 -1.77 18.44 -2.90
CA VAL A 81 -2.02 17.16 -3.58
C VAL A 81 -1.91 16.02 -2.57
N LEU A 82 -3.03 15.33 -2.34
CA LEU A 82 -3.06 14.09 -1.56
C LEU A 82 -2.70 12.90 -2.46
N CYS A 83 -1.68 12.17 -2.05
CA CYS A 83 -1.17 10.98 -2.70
C CYS A 83 -1.49 9.74 -1.85
N VAL A 84 -2.31 8.85 -2.39
CA VAL A 84 -2.69 7.56 -1.79
C VAL A 84 -2.51 6.45 -2.82
N HIS A 85 -2.39 5.20 -2.37
CA HIS A 85 -2.20 4.08 -3.30
C HIS A 85 -3.47 3.79 -4.10
N GLY A 86 -4.59 3.55 -3.41
CA GLY A 86 -5.86 3.22 -4.04
C GLY A 86 -6.70 4.48 -4.23
N GLY A 87 -7.40 4.90 -3.18
CA GLY A 87 -8.38 5.97 -3.30
C GLY A 87 -8.94 6.49 -1.99
N LEU A 88 -10.09 7.15 -2.08
CA LEU A 88 -10.74 7.76 -0.92
C LEU A 88 -11.55 6.73 -0.11
N SER A 89 -11.80 7.06 1.16
CA SER A 89 -12.67 6.29 2.06
C SER A 89 -13.87 7.13 2.47
N PRO A 90 -15.08 6.55 2.59
CA PRO A 90 -16.24 7.26 3.15
C PRO A 90 -16.06 7.61 4.63
N GLN A 91 -15.15 6.93 5.33
CA GLN A 91 -14.85 7.16 6.74
C GLN A 91 -13.86 8.31 6.96
N ILE A 92 -13.15 8.72 5.90
CA ILE A 92 -12.14 9.79 5.94
C ILE A 92 -12.74 11.03 5.28
N LYS A 93 -13.08 12.01 6.12
CA LYS A 93 -13.57 13.33 5.71
C LYS A 93 -12.50 14.41 5.87
N THR A 94 -11.51 14.19 6.72
CA THR A 94 -10.42 15.15 6.96
C THR A 94 -9.05 14.47 6.94
N LEU A 95 -8.01 15.23 6.59
CA LEU A 95 -6.62 14.73 6.57
C LEU A 95 -6.12 14.30 7.95
N ASP A 96 -6.63 14.90 9.02
CA ASP A 96 -6.26 14.52 10.39
C ASP A 96 -6.71 13.10 10.73
N GLN A 97 -7.81 12.61 10.15
CA GLN A 97 -8.23 11.22 10.33
C GLN A 97 -7.22 10.24 9.72
N VAL A 98 -6.58 10.60 8.60
CA VAL A 98 -5.51 9.80 7.99
C VAL A 98 -4.31 9.70 8.94
N ARG A 99 -3.99 10.79 9.65
CA ARG A 99 -2.87 10.82 10.62
C ARG A 99 -3.10 9.93 11.84
N THR A 100 -4.35 9.66 12.19
CA THR A 100 -4.70 8.79 13.33
C THR A 100 -4.71 7.30 12.99
N ILE A 101 -4.45 6.92 11.74
CA ILE A 101 -4.43 5.51 11.33
C ILE A 101 -3.20 4.82 11.92
N GLU A 102 -3.45 3.79 12.74
CA GLU A 102 -2.40 2.87 13.17
C GLU A 102 -1.91 2.07 11.97
N ARG A 103 -0.73 2.41 11.45
CA ARG A 103 -0.18 1.81 10.23
C ARG A 103 0.72 0.61 10.50
N ASN A 104 1.27 0.47 11.71
CA ASN A 104 2.20 -0.59 12.09
C ASN A 104 1.45 -1.90 12.40
N GLN A 105 0.65 -2.33 11.43
CA GLN A 105 -0.14 -3.55 11.47
C GLN A 105 -0.35 -4.07 10.05
N GLU A 106 -0.84 -5.30 9.97
CA GLU A 106 -1.33 -5.86 8.71
C GLU A 106 -2.52 -5.05 8.18
N ILE A 107 -2.66 -4.94 6.86
CA ILE A 107 -3.79 -4.23 6.24
C ILE A 107 -5.09 -4.92 6.66
N PRO A 108 -6.01 -4.22 7.36
CA PRO A 108 -7.28 -4.79 7.76
C PRO A 108 -8.16 -5.12 6.55
N HIS A 109 -9.07 -6.08 6.69
CA HIS A 109 -10.03 -6.38 5.62
C HIS A 109 -11.12 -5.30 5.41
N LYS A 110 -11.30 -4.40 6.38
CA LYS A 110 -12.31 -3.33 6.35
C LYS A 110 -11.83 -2.08 7.08
N GLY A 111 -12.38 -0.92 6.71
CA GLY A 111 -12.18 0.36 7.39
C GLY A 111 -11.27 1.31 6.61
N ALA A 112 -11.07 2.50 7.17
CA ALA A 112 -10.32 3.60 6.55
C ALA A 112 -8.96 3.19 5.94
N PHE A 113 -8.17 2.36 6.64
CA PHE A 113 -6.87 1.91 6.13
C PHE A 113 -7.01 0.99 4.90
N CYS A 114 -7.95 0.03 4.93
CA CYS A 114 -8.25 -0.83 3.80
C CYS A 114 -8.67 -0.01 2.57
N ASP A 115 -9.59 0.93 2.78
CA ASP A 115 -10.13 1.77 1.72
C ASP A 115 -9.04 2.61 1.04
N LEU A 116 -8.09 3.17 1.79
CA LEU A 116 -7.00 3.99 1.23
C LEU A 116 -6.09 3.23 0.25
N VAL A 117 -5.98 1.90 0.40
CA VAL A 117 -5.12 1.06 -0.44
C VAL A 117 -5.89 0.16 -1.41
N TRP A 118 -7.20 0.00 -1.25
CA TRP A 118 -8.04 -0.86 -2.11
C TRP A 118 -9.13 -0.14 -2.90
N SER A 119 -9.46 1.11 -2.56
CA SER A 119 -10.49 1.85 -3.27
C SER A 119 -10.04 2.21 -4.69
N ASP A 120 -10.95 2.09 -5.65
CA ASP A 120 -10.73 2.43 -7.06
C ASP A 120 -11.69 3.58 -7.45
N PRO A 121 -11.26 4.54 -8.28
CA PRO A 121 -12.19 5.53 -8.83
C PRO A 121 -13.06 4.93 -9.94
N GLU A 122 -14.34 5.28 -9.95
CA GLU A 122 -15.27 4.82 -10.98
C GLU A 122 -16.35 5.87 -11.27
N ASP A 123 -16.96 5.79 -12.45
CA ASP A 123 -18.08 6.64 -12.86
C ASP A 123 -19.40 6.16 -12.22
N VAL A 124 -19.47 6.28 -10.90
CA VAL A 124 -20.62 5.92 -10.07
C VAL A 124 -21.15 7.16 -9.33
N ASP A 125 -22.47 7.32 -9.28
CA ASP A 125 -23.12 8.47 -8.61
C ASP A 125 -22.89 8.49 -7.08
N THR A 126 -22.60 7.33 -6.48
CA THR A 126 -22.40 7.17 -5.03
C THR A 126 -21.35 6.10 -4.72
N TRP A 127 -21.00 5.94 -3.44
CA TRP A 127 -20.08 4.88 -3.00
C TRP A 127 -20.66 3.49 -3.33
N ALA A 128 -19.92 2.71 -4.12
CA ALA A 128 -20.26 1.33 -4.40
C ALA A 128 -19.22 0.38 -3.80
N VAL A 129 -19.63 -0.83 -3.39
CA VAL A 129 -18.68 -1.83 -2.89
C VAL A 129 -17.78 -2.28 -4.04
N SER A 130 -16.47 -2.42 -3.78
CA SER A 130 -15.52 -2.90 -4.78
C SER A 130 -15.73 -4.38 -5.08
N PRO A 131 -15.72 -4.81 -6.36
CA PRO A 131 -15.80 -6.22 -6.74
C PRO A 131 -14.56 -7.02 -6.30
N ARG A 132 -13.48 -6.34 -5.87
CA ARG A 132 -12.26 -6.97 -5.32
C ARG A 132 -12.46 -7.56 -3.92
N GLY A 133 -13.62 -7.34 -3.30
CA GLY A 133 -13.94 -7.83 -1.95
C GLY A 133 -13.35 -7.00 -0.81
N ALA A 134 -12.63 -5.91 -1.12
CA ALA A 134 -12.06 -4.94 -0.19
C ALA A 134 -12.09 -3.53 -0.82
N GLY A 135 -12.34 -2.49 -0.02
CA GLY A 135 -12.40 -1.09 -0.47
C GLY A 135 -13.72 -0.67 -1.13
N TRP A 136 -13.74 0.57 -1.65
CA TRP A 136 -14.91 1.17 -2.28
C TRP A 136 -14.62 1.73 -3.68
N ARG A 137 -15.66 1.84 -4.49
CA ARG A 137 -15.68 2.58 -5.73
C ARG A 137 -16.31 3.94 -5.48
N PHE A 138 -15.66 5.01 -5.94
CA PHE A 138 -16.06 6.38 -5.67
C PHE A 138 -16.05 7.26 -6.91
N GLN A 139 -16.96 8.25 -6.91
CA GLN A 139 -17.19 9.17 -8.02
C GLN A 139 -15.93 9.98 -8.36
N ILE A 140 -15.58 10.01 -9.66
CA ILE A 140 -14.39 10.72 -10.19
C ILE A 140 -14.41 12.22 -9.85
N GLN A 141 -15.59 12.83 -9.76
CA GLN A 141 -15.76 14.27 -9.44
C GLN A 141 -15.39 14.66 -8.00
N ARG A 142 -14.99 13.70 -7.15
CA ARG A 142 -14.50 13.92 -5.78
C ARG A 142 -12.97 14.00 -5.68
N MET A 143 -12.23 13.80 -6.78
CA MET A 143 -10.80 14.10 -6.88
C MET A 143 -10.57 15.56 -7.23
#